data_AF-A0A258HGG9-F1
#
_entry.id   AF-A0A258HGG9-F1
#
_cell.length_a   1.000
_cell.length_b   1.000
_cell.length_c   1.000
_cell.angle_alpha   90.00
_cell.angle_beta   90.00
_cell.angle_gamma   90.00
#
_symmetry.space_group_name_H-M   'P 1'
#
loop_
_entity.id
_entity.type
_entity.pdbx_description
1 polymer ?
#
loop_
_entity_poly.entity_id
_entity_poly.type
_entity_poly.pdbx_seq_one_letter_code
_entity_poly.pdbx_strand_id
1 'polypeptide(L)'
;MTFRKFFVMGAAVVALGVAAGAALAQTPAQKSLIDAAKVEGVVGEQADGYLGIRTTADPELRSAITVTNNARRQVYAASAADVGTSTEVAAARMFESQLLPRISTGQWYRNASGQWVQR
;
A
#
# COMPACT_ATOMS: atom_id res chain seq x y z
N MET A 1 -23.87 38.48 -8.68
CA MET A 1 -24.06 37.79 -7.38
C MET A 1 -22.92 36.81 -7.19
N THR A 2 -22.07 37.10 -6.22
CA THR A 2 -20.78 36.43 -5.98
C THR A 2 -20.99 35.19 -5.11
N PHE A 3 -20.66 34.02 -5.62
CA PHE A 3 -20.77 32.77 -4.86
C PHE A 3 -19.66 32.68 -3.81
N ARG A 4 -20.08 32.65 -2.55
CA ARG A 4 -19.28 32.57 -1.33
C ARG A 4 -18.48 31.26 -1.28
N LYS A 5 -17.18 31.40 -1.05
CA LYS A 5 -16.26 30.37 -0.58
C LYS A 5 -16.72 29.90 0.80
N PHE A 6 -17.19 28.65 0.92
CA PHE A 6 -17.33 27.99 2.21
C PHE A 6 -16.05 27.23 2.53
N PHE A 7 -15.24 27.89 3.34
CA PHE A 7 -14.14 27.31 4.09
C PHE A 7 -14.74 26.39 5.16
N VAL A 8 -14.54 25.09 5.04
CA VAL A 8 -14.76 24.14 6.14
C VAL A 8 -13.40 23.57 6.52
N MET A 9 -12.74 24.29 7.42
CA MET A 9 -11.77 23.75 8.36
C MET A 9 -12.52 22.92 9.39
N GLY A 10 -12.04 21.71 9.69
CA GLY A 10 -12.43 21.04 10.93
C GLY A 10 -12.56 19.52 10.88
N ALA A 11 -11.51 18.81 10.47
CA ALA A 11 -11.18 17.48 11.01
C ALA A 11 -9.75 17.13 10.59
N ALA A 12 -8.77 17.70 11.28
CA ALA A 12 -7.42 17.15 11.29
C ALA A 12 -7.46 15.82 12.05
N VAL A 13 -7.98 14.77 11.40
CA VAL A 13 -7.72 13.40 11.84
C VAL A 13 -6.27 13.14 11.49
N VAL A 14 -5.48 13.02 12.54
CA VAL A 14 -4.06 12.65 12.56
C VAL A 14 -3.81 11.49 11.60
N ALA A 15 -3.41 11.82 10.36
CA ALA A 15 -2.97 10.87 9.34
C ALA A 15 -1.49 10.48 9.54
N LEU A 16 -1.07 10.29 10.80
CA LEU A 16 0.32 10.08 11.19
C LEU A 16 0.58 8.75 11.93
N GLY A 17 -0.43 7.87 12.04
CA GLY A 17 -0.27 6.60 12.78
C GLY A 17 0.17 5.39 11.95
N VAL A 18 -0.15 5.31 10.65
CA VAL A 18 0.00 4.05 9.90
C VAL A 18 1.37 3.92 9.21
N ALA A 19 2.08 5.03 9.00
CA ALA A 19 3.43 5.00 8.42
C ALA A 19 4.52 4.54 9.41
N ALA A 20 4.28 4.65 10.73
CA ALA A 20 5.30 4.37 11.74
C ALA A 20 5.57 2.88 11.95
N GLY A 21 4.58 2.00 11.74
CA GLY A 21 4.75 0.56 11.94
C GLY A 21 5.51 -0.14 10.82
N ALA A 22 5.35 0.31 9.57
CA ALA A 22 6.04 -0.28 8.42
C ALA A 22 7.49 0.23 8.26
N ALA A 23 7.82 1.38 8.83
CA ALA A 23 9.12 2.05 8.65
C ALA A 23 10.27 1.40 9.45
N LEU A 24 9.98 0.56 10.43
CA LEU A 24 11.02 0.01 11.33
C LEU A 24 11.69 -1.27 10.82
N ALA A 25 11.07 -1.99 9.88
CA ALA A 25 11.58 -3.28 9.38
C ALA A 25 12.28 -3.18 8.01
N GLN A 26 11.98 -2.14 7.22
CA GLN A 26 12.44 -2.02 5.84
C GLN A 26 13.56 -0.98 5.72
N THR A 27 14.71 -1.38 5.18
CA THR A 27 15.82 -0.44 4.95
C THR A 27 15.50 0.52 3.80
N PRO A 28 16.13 1.72 3.75
CA PRO A 28 15.99 2.63 2.61
C PRO A 28 16.36 1.98 1.27
N ALA A 29 17.36 1.10 1.27
CA ALA A 29 17.78 0.33 0.09
C ALA A 29 16.68 -0.63 -0.39
N GLN A 30 16.10 -1.42 0.52
CA GLN A 30 14.97 -2.31 0.19
C GLN A 30 13.76 -1.53 -0.34
N LYS A 31 13.50 -0.33 0.19
CA LYS A 31 12.45 0.55 -0.33
C LYS A 31 12.74 1.01 -1.75
N SER A 32 13.94 1.51 -2.00
CA SER A 32 14.36 1.94 -3.34
C SER A 32 14.28 0.81 -4.36
N LEU A 33 14.67 -0.41 -3.96
CA LEU A 33 14.60 -1.60 -4.81
C LEU A 33 13.16 -1.95 -5.22
N ILE A 34 12.23 -1.95 -4.26
CA ILE A 34 10.80 -2.19 -4.55
C ILE A 34 10.21 -1.08 -5.42
N ASP A 35 10.54 0.18 -5.15
CA ASP A 35 10.04 1.32 -5.92
C ASP A 35 10.51 1.26 -7.38
N ALA A 36 11.77 0.93 -7.63
CA ALA A 36 12.30 0.70 -8.97
C ALA A 36 11.58 -0.48 -9.66
N ALA A 37 11.43 -1.60 -8.96
CA ALA A 37 10.72 -2.77 -9.49
C ALA A 37 9.24 -2.50 -9.82
N LYS A 38 8.58 -1.56 -9.12
CA LYS A 38 7.22 -1.11 -9.46
C LYS A 38 7.18 -0.28 -10.74
N VAL A 39 8.17 0.59 -10.95
CA VAL A 39 8.31 1.38 -12.18
C VAL A 39 8.57 0.47 -13.38
N GLU A 40 9.42 -0.54 -13.21
CA GLU A 40 9.71 -1.55 -14.24
C GLU A 40 8.54 -2.53 -14.49
N GLY A 41 7.57 -2.57 -13.57
CA GLY A 41 6.49 -3.54 -13.62
C GLY A 41 6.92 -4.97 -13.26
N VAL A 42 8.01 -5.16 -12.56
CA VAL A 42 8.32 -6.47 -11.97
C VAL A 42 7.40 -6.74 -10.77
N VAL A 43 7.05 -5.69 -10.04
CA VAL A 43 6.23 -5.73 -8.83
C VAL A 43 5.02 -4.81 -8.98
N GLY A 44 3.93 -5.14 -8.31
CA GLY A 44 2.77 -4.26 -8.20
C GLY A 44 2.06 -4.41 -6.86
N GLU A 45 1.14 -3.49 -6.57
CA GLU A 45 0.24 -3.61 -5.43
C GLU A 45 -0.87 -4.62 -5.75
N GLN A 46 -1.43 -5.26 -4.75
CA GLN A 46 -2.54 -6.21 -4.91
C GLN A 46 -3.77 -5.71 -4.14
N ALA A 47 -4.96 -6.06 -4.63
CA ALA A 47 -6.23 -5.69 -4.01
C ALA A 47 -6.41 -6.18 -2.56
N ASP A 48 -5.58 -7.13 -2.13
CA ASP A 48 -5.49 -7.62 -0.76
C ASP A 48 -4.59 -6.77 0.16
N GLY A 49 -4.04 -5.65 -0.32
CA GLY A 49 -3.19 -4.74 0.45
C GLY A 49 -1.69 -5.08 0.46
N TYR A 50 -1.25 -6.10 -0.26
CA TYR A 50 0.16 -6.55 -0.28
C TYR A 50 0.85 -6.30 -1.63
N LEU A 51 2.17 -6.41 -1.63
CA LEU A 51 2.97 -6.42 -2.86
C LEU A 51 2.95 -7.81 -3.50
N GLY A 52 2.81 -7.85 -4.82
CA GLY A 52 2.89 -9.06 -5.63
C GLY A 52 3.96 -8.96 -6.71
N ILE A 53 4.60 -10.08 -7.03
CA ILE A 53 5.53 -10.20 -8.16
C ILE A 53 4.69 -10.51 -9.41
N ARG A 54 4.78 -9.67 -10.44
CA ARG A 54 4.09 -9.88 -11.72
C ARG A 54 4.90 -10.75 -12.67
N THR A 55 6.22 -10.54 -12.72
CA THR A 55 7.13 -11.24 -13.64
C THR A 55 8.17 -12.06 -12.86
N THR A 56 9.46 -11.76 -13.02
CA THR A 56 10.56 -12.47 -12.37
C THR A 56 11.27 -11.52 -11.42
N ALA A 57 11.42 -11.94 -10.17
CA ALA A 57 12.19 -11.22 -9.15
C ALA A 57 13.39 -12.06 -8.72
N ASP A 58 14.54 -11.39 -8.55
CA ASP A 58 15.73 -11.98 -7.95
C ASP A 58 15.54 -12.22 -6.42
N PRO A 59 16.47 -12.93 -5.76
CA PRO A 59 16.36 -13.21 -4.33
C PRO A 59 16.34 -11.96 -3.43
N GLU A 60 17.03 -10.89 -3.81
CA GLU A 60 17.11 -9.66 -3.02
C GLU A 60 15.77 -8.93 -3.02
N LEU A 61 15.18 -8.76 -4.20
CA LEU A 61 13.85 -8.15 -4.37
C LEU A 61 12.77 -9.00 -3.68
N ARG A 62 12.86 -10.33 -3.76
CA ARG A 62 11.95 -11.22 -3.01
C ARG A 62 12.06 -11.01 -1.51
N SER A 63 13.27 -10.93 -0.98
CA SER A 63 13.50 -10.67 0.44
C SER A 63 12.90 -9.33 0.86
N ALA A 64 13.14 -8.27 0.09
CA ALA A 64 12.56 -6.96 0.34
C ALA A 64 11.02 -6.99 0.36
N ILE A 65 10.40 -7.64 -0.62
CA ILE A 65 8.93 -7.81 -0.67
C ILE A 65 8.41 -8.56 0.55
N THR A 66 9.06 -9.65 0.96
CA THR A 66 8.66 -10.43 2.14
C THR A 66 8.74 -9.58 3.41
N VAL A 67 9.82 -8.82 3.60
CA VAL A 67 9.98 -7.90 4.74
C VAL A 67 8.85 -6.88 4.76
N THR A 68 8.58 -6.21 3.64
CA THR A 68 7.50 -5.22 3.54
C THR A 68 6.12 -5.82 3.79
N ASN A 69 5.83 -6.99 3.21
CA ASN A 69 4.52 -7.64 3.38
C ASN A 69 4.32 -8.13 4.82
N ASN A 70 5.37 -8.60 5.50
CA ASN A 70 5.29 -8.95 6.91
C ASN A 70 5.03 -7.73 7.79
N ALA A 71 5.70 -6.60 7.53
CA ALA A 71 5.46 -5.36 8.25
C ALA A 71 4.02 -4.84 8.02
N ARG A 72 3.53 -4.87 6.76
CA ARG A 72 2.14 -4.53 6.44
C ARG A 72 1.14 -5.43 7.16
N ARG A 73 1.39 -6.74 7.21
CA ARG A 73 0.52 -7.69 7.93
C ARG A 73 0.38 -7.32 9.40
N GLN A 74 1.47 -6.95 10.08
CA GLN A 74 1.42 -6.54 11.48
C GLN A 74 0.58 -5.27 11.66
N VAL A 75 0.76 -4.29 10.78
CA VAL A 75 -0.02 -3.04 10.79
C VAL A 75 -1.51 -3.30 10.53
N TYR A 76 -1.83 -4.15 9.56
CA TYR A 76 -3.21 -4.49 9.23
C TYR A 76 -3.87 -5.30 10.36
N ALA A 77 -3.13 -6.21 10.99
CA ALA A 77 -3.64 -6.98 12.13
C ALA A 77 -3.94 -6.07 13.33
N ALA A 78 -3.06 -5.11 13.64
CA ALA A 78 -3.31 -4.11 14.68
C ALA A 78 -4.56 -3.26 14.35
N SER A 79 -4.61 -2.71 13.13
CA SER A 79 -5.77 -1.92 12.68
C SER A 79 -7.07 -2.73 12.67
N ALA A 80 -7.00 -4.03 12.39
CA ALA A 80 -8.16 -4.90 12.37
C ALA A 80 -8.68 -5.17 13.79
N ALA A 81 -7.77 -5.41 14.74
CA ALA A 81 -8.10 -5.61 16.15
C ALA A 81 -8.79 -4.38 16.76
N ASP A 82 -8.29 -3.17 16.45
CA ASP A 82 -8.83 -1.92 16.99
C ASP A 82 -10.30 -1.67 16.63
N VAL A 83 -10.76 -2.18 15.49
CA VAL A 83 -12.13 -1.97 14.97
C VAL A 83 -12.95 -3.25 14.90
N GLY A 84 -12.46 -4.36 15.47
CA GLY A 84 -13.16 -5.64 15.51
C GLY A 84 -13.43 -6.26 14.14
N THR A 85 -12.47 -6.16 13.20
CA THR A 85 -12.58 -6.76 11.86
C THR A 85 -11.44 -7.77 11.59
N SER A 86 -11.42 -8.38 10.41
CA SER A 86 -10.35 -9.30 10.00
C SER A 86 -9.16 -8.55 9.39
N THR A 87 -7.97 -9.15 9.44
CA THR A 87 -6.75 -8.56 8.85
C THR A 87 -6.93 -8.36 7.34
N GLU A 88 -7.62 -9.28 6.68
CA GLU A 88 -7.90 -9.25 5.24
C GLU A 88 -8.79 -8.06 4.88
N VAL A 89 -9.83 -7.78 5.68
CA VAL A 89 -10.70 -6.62 5.49
C VAL A 89 -9.93 -5.32 5.68
N ALA A 90 -9.10 -5.23 6.72
CA ALA A 90 -8.26 -4.05 6.95
C ALA A 90 -7.26 -3.83 5.80
N ALA A 91 -6.67 -4.91 5.28
CA ALA A 91 -5.71 -4.87 4.18
C ALA A 91 -6.35 -4.43 2.85
N ALA A 92 -7.53 -4.98 2.51
CA ALA A 92 -8.29 -4.57 1.33
C ALA A 92 -8.73 -3.09 1.42
N ARG A 93 -9.19 -2.64 2.59
CA ARG A 93 -9.50 -1.22 2.83
C ARG A 93 -8.28 -0.33 2.68
N MET A 94 -7.12 -0.77 3.16
CA MET A 94 -5.85 -0.06 2.96
C MET A 94 -5.52 0.05 1.48
N PHE A 95 -5.72 -1.02 0.70
CA PHE A 95 -5.52 -0.97 -0.74
C PHE A 95 -6.40 0.11 -1.37
N GLU A 96 -7.70 0.07 -1.16
CA GLU A 96 -8.65 0.99 -1.79
C GLU A 96 -8.42 2.45 -1.39
N SER A 97 -8.22 2.70 -0.09
CA SER A 97 -8.17 4.07 0.45
C SER A 97 -6.81 4.73 0.36
N GLN A 98 -5.71 3.96 0.31
CA GLN A 98 -4.35 4.48 0.47
C GLN A 98 -3.38 4.01 -0.61
N LEU A 99 -3.40 2.73 -1.00
CA LEU A 99 -2.42 2.23 -1.97
C LEU A 99 -2.84 2.54 -3.40
N LEU A 100 -4.07 2.18 -3.79
CA LEU A 100 -4.61 2.34 -5.13
C LEU A 100 -4.50 3.79 -5.62
N PRO A 101 -4.86 4.84 -4.85
CA PRO A 101 -4.72 6.23 -5.31
C PRO A 101 -3.27 6.67 -5.54
N ARG A 102 -2.28 5.99 -4.95
CA ARG A 102 -0.84 6.32 -5.07
C ARG A 102 -0.11 5.56 -6.18
N ILE A 103 -0.75 4.58 -6.82
CA ILE A 103 -0.15 3.83 -7.93
C ILE A 103 0.04 4.78 -9.12
N SER A 104 1.24 5.02 -9.60
CA SER A 104 1.42 5.98 -10.69
C SER A 104 0.98 5.40 -12.03
N THR A 105 0.61 6.26 -12.99
CA THR A 105 0.34 5.83 -14.37
C THR A 105 1.52 5.02 -14.90
N GLY A 106 1.23 3.91 -15.57
CA GLY A 106 2.22 2.96 -16.08
C GLY A 106 2.64 1.89 -15.06
N GLN A 107 2.40 2.08 -13.77
CA GLN A 107 2.59 1.03 -12.77
C GLN A 107 1.42 0.05 -12.76
N TRP A 108 1.65 -1.12 -12.15
CA TRP A 108 0.73 -2.23 -12.20
C TRP A 108 0.17 -2.58 -10.83
N TYR A 109 -1.04 -3.10 -10.83
CA TYR A 109 -1.67 -3.68 -9.67
C TYR A 109 -2.50 -4.91 -10.01
N ARG A 110 -2.70 -5.81 -9.06
CA ARG A 110 -3.56 -6.97 -9.22
C ARG A 110 -4.93 -6.65 -8.65
N ASN A 111 -5.95 -6.65 -9.50
CA ASN A 111 -7.33 -6.37 -9.09
C ASN A 111 -7.92 -7.54 -8.26
N ALA A 112 -9.12 -7.32 -7.69
CA ALA A 112 -9.80 -8.33 -6.88
C ALA A 112 -10.15 -9.62 -7.65
N SER A 113 -10.27 -9.53 -8.98
CA SER A 113 -10.45 -10.69 -9.87
C SER A 113 -9.14 -11.46 -10.14
N GLY A 114 -8.02 -11.04 -9.54
CA GLY A 114 -6.72 -11.67 -9.69
C GLY A 114 -5.98 -11.32 -10.99
N GLN A 115 -6.45 -10.33 -11.74
CA GLN A 115 -5.85 -9.89 -13.00
C GLN A 115 -4.89 -8.73 -12.75
N TRP A 116 -3.75 -8.75 -13.44
CA TRP A 116 -2.84 -7.60 -13.47
C TRP A 116 -3.38 -6.52 -14.40
N VAL A 117 -3.53 -5.32 -13.86
CA VAL A 117 -4.03 -4.12 -14.53
C VAL A 117 -2.97 -3.03 -14.43
N GLN A 118 -2.78 -2.29 -15.52
CA GLN A 118 -1.92 -1.11 -15.54
C GLN A 118 -2.78 0.12 -15.23
N ARG A 119 -2.25 1.02 -14.40
CA ARG A 119 -2.91 2.31 -14.10
C ARG A 119 -2.62 3.37 -15.14
#